data_AF-A0A359LKZ8-F1
#
_entry.id   AF-A0A359LKZ8-F1
#
_cell.length_a   1.000
_cell.length_b   1.000
_cell.length_c   1.000
_cell.angle_alpha   90.00
_cell.angle_beta   90.00
_cell.angle_gamma   90.00
#
_symmetry.space_group_name_H-M   'P 1'
#
loop_
_entity.id
_entity.type
_entity.pdbx_description
1 polymer ?
#
loop_
_entity_poly.entity_id
_entity_poly.type
_entity_poly.pdbx_seq_one_letter_code
_entity_poly.pdbx_strand_id
1 'polypeptide(L)'
;MELLLAALGGCVALTYLGYTKRFGVDIEDLVVSLKGDMIPGGWVDEEGRERRRFKQIRYEVRIKTKTTEEKVFQLHKLVEEKCSISDMLVNQTEVRR
;
A
#
# COMPACT_ATOMS: atom_id res chain seq x y z
N MET A 1 8.47 11.45 -7.49
CA MET A 1 8.14 10.02 -7.37
C MET A 1 7.95 9.58 -5.92
N GLU A 2 8.72 10.12 -4.97
CA GLU A 2 8.49 9.89 -3.53
C GLU A 2 7.08 10.26 -3.06
N LEU A 3 6.46 11.28 -3.67
CA LEU A 3 5.04 11.63 -3.46
C LEU A 3 4.08 10.45 -3.67
N LEU A 4 4.38 9.56 -4.62
CA LEU A 4 3.58 8.35 -4.85
C LEU A 4 3.73 7.35 -3.70
N LEU A 5 4.95 7.17 -3.18
CA LEU A 5 5.19 6.33 -2.01
C LEU A 5 4.53 6.91 -0.76
N ALA A 6 4.58 8.24 -0.57
CA ALA A 6 3.88 8.92 0.50
C ALA A 6 2.36 8.76 0.38
N ALA A 7 1.81 8.88 -0.83
CA ALA A 7 0.39 8.65 -1.07
C ALA A 7 -0.03 7.19 -0.79
N LEU A 8 0.79 6.20 -1.20
CA LEU A 8 0.54 4.79 -0.89
C LEU A 8 0.60 4.53 0.61
N GLY A 9 1.65 5.00 1.29
CA GLY A 9 1.79 4.86 2.74
C GLY A 9 0.64 5.49 3.51
N GLY A 10 0.25 6.71 3.11
CA GLY A 10 -0.91 7.41 3.66
C GLY A 10 -2.22 6.66 3.42
N CYS A 11 -2.45 6.16 2.21
CA CYS A 11 -3.64 5.36 1.90
C CYS A 11 -3.72 4.11 2.77
N VAL A 12 -2.63 3.34 2.87
CA VAL A 12 -2.57 2.13 3.69
C VAL A 12 -2.87 2.48 5.15
N ALA A 13 -2.19 3.50 5.70
CA ALA A 13 -2.38 3.92 7.09
C ALA A 13 -3.82 4.39 7.37
N LEU A 14 -4.39 5.22 6.50
CA LEU A 14 -5.77 5.70 6.64
C LEU A 14 -6.79 4.57 6.50
N THR A 15 -6.52 3.59 5.63
CA THR A 15 -7.41 2.43 5.46
C THR A 15 -7.39 1.57 6.73
N TYR A 16 -6.23 1.34 7.35
CA TYR A 16 -6.15 0.70 8.67
C TYR A 16 -7.02 1.41 9.70
N LEU A 17 -6.78 2.71 9.89
CA LEU A 17 -7.50 3.52 10.86
C LEU A 17 -9.02 3.55 10.60
N GLY A 18 -9.42 3.64 9.33
CA GLY A 18 -10.83 3.64 8.92
C GLY A 18 -11.59 2.35 9.25
N TYR A 19 -10.90 1.20 9.27
CA TYR A 19 -11.54 -0.11 9.51
C TYR A 19 -11.33 -0.67 10.93
N THR A 20 -10.49 -0.04 11.78
CA THR A 20 -10.28 -0.44 13.19
C THR A 20 -11.57 -0.77 13.95
N LYS A 21 -12.55 0.16 13.93
CA LYS A 21 -13.84 0.01 14.63
C LYS A 21 -14.64 -1.20 14.15
N ARG A 22 -14.58 -1.51 12.86
CA ARG A 22 -15.31 -2.64 12.26
C ARG A 22 -14.81 -4.00 12.77
N PHE A 23 -13.51 -4.11 13.01
CA PHE A 23 -12.88 -5.36 13.48
C PHE A 23 -12.66 -5.38 15.01
N GLY A 24 -12.97 -4.28 15.69
CA GLY A 24 -12.70 -4.12 17.12
C GLY A 24 -11.21 -4.25 17.41
N VAL A 25 -10.37 -3.63 16.56
CA VAL A 25 -8.92 -3.54 16.74
C VAL A 25 -8.60 -2.14 17.26
N ASP A 26 -7.88 -2.07 18.37
CA ASP A 26 -7.40 -0.82 18.96
C ASP A 26 -5.91 -0.63 18.65
N ILE A 27 -5.57 0.37 17.82
CA ILE A 27 -4.20 0.59 17.36
C ILE A 27 -3.55 1.67 18.24
N GLU A 28 -2.51 1.30 18.98
CA GLU A 28 -1.71 2.23 19.78
C GLU A 28 -0.67 2.97 18.93
N ASP A 29 -0.06 2.27 17.97
CA ASP A 29 0.94 2.82 17.05
C ASP A 29 0.88 2.08 15.71
N LEU A 30 1.09 2.82 14.62
CA LEU A 30 1.03 2.31 13.25
C LEU A 30 2.15 2.94 12.42
N VAL A 31 3.08 2.11 11.98
CA VAL A 31 4.19 2.53 11.12
C VAL A 31 4.08 1.81 9.78
N VAL A 32 4.02 2.59 8.69
CA VAL A 32 4.06 2.07 7.32
C VAL A 32 5.37 2.52 6.68
N SER A 33 6.28 1.58 6.43
CA SER A 33 7.57 1.83 5.79
C SER A 33 7.52 1.40 4.33
N LEU A 34 8.00 2.24 3.40
CA LEU A 34 7.98 1.93 1.97
C LEU A 34 9.36 2.05 1.34
N LYS A 35 9.65 1.19 0.37
CA LYS A 35 10.84 1.24 -0.48
C LYS A 35 10.47 0.96 -1.93
N GLY A 36 10.83 1.87 -2.83
CA GLY A 36 10.67 1.70 -4.27
C GLY A 36 12.01 1.56 -4.99
N ASP A 37 12.13 0.61 -5.91
CA ASP A 37 13.28 0.49 -6.80
C ASP A 37 13.01 1.21 -8.12
N MET A 38 13.88 2.15 -8.46
CA MET A 38 13.81 2.93 -9.68
C MET A 38 15.04 2.68 -10.53
N ILE A 39 14.83 2.50 -11.83
CA ILE A 39 15.90 2.35 -12.80
C ILE A 39 15.95 3.65 -13.62
N PRO A 40 17.04 4.45 -13.50
CA PRO A 40 17.23 5.64 -14.32
C PRO A 40 17.15 5.29 -15.81
N GLY A 41 16.41 6.09 -16.59
CA GLY A 41 16.17 5.81 -18.00
C GLY A 41 15.03 4.82 -18.28
N GLY A 42 14.49 4.14 -17.27
CA GLY A 42 13.40 3.17 -17.41
C GLY A 42 13.90 1.72 -17.51
N TRP A 43 12.95 0.80 -17.68
CA TRP A 43 13.20 -0.65 -17.78
C TRP A 43 12.16 -1.30 -18.69
N VAL A 44 12.46 -2.50 -19.21
CA VAL A 44 11.54 -3.26 -20.07
C VAL A 44 10.86 -4.34 -19.24
N ASP A 45 9.53 -4.41 -19.30
CA ASP A 45 8.76 -5.46 -18.61
C ASP A 45 8.76 -6.80 -19.36
N GLU A 46 8.16 -7.83 -18.77
CA GLU A 46 8.12 -9.19 -19.33
C GLU A 46 7.36 -9.24 -20.67
N GLU A 47 6.50 -8.25 -20.94
CA GLU A 47 5.78 -8.11 -22.21
C GLU A 47 6.51 -7.22 -23.22
N GLY A 48 7.76 -6.83 -22.95
CA GLY A 48 8.59 -6.04 -23.87
C GLY A 48 8.24 -4.55 -23.90
N ARG A 49 7.46 -4.04 -22.94
CA ARG A 49 7.06 -2.62 -22.89
C ARG A 49 8.06 -1.81 -22.10
N GLU A 50 8.43 -0.63 -22.61
CA GLU A 50 9.23 0.34 -21.86
C GLU A 50 8.42 0.94 -20.70
N ARG A 51 8.97 0.86 -19.49
CA ARG A 51 8.38 1.35 -18.24
C ARG A 51 9.26 2.43 -17.65
N ARG A 52 8.64 3.56 -17.32
CA ARG A 52 9.29 4.71 -16.66
C ARG A 52 8.85 4.90 -15.20
N ARG A 53 8.25 3.86 -14.61
CA ARG A 53 7.77 3.81 -13.22
C ARG A 53 8.70 2.96 -12.33
N PHE A 54 8.41 2.90 -11.03
CA PHE A 54 9.07 1.95 -10.13
C PHE A 54 9.02 0.53 -10.70
N LYS A 55 10.13 -0.19 -10.63
CA LYS A 55 10.17 -1.61 -10.98
C LYS A 55 9.44 -2.45 -9.94
N GLN A 56 9.67 -2.13 -8.68
CA GLN A 56 9.02 -2.77 -7.55
C GLN A 56 8.85 -1.76 -6.41
N ILE A 57 7.73 -1.84 -5.71
CA ILE A 57 7.52 -1.18 -4.42
C ILE A 57 7.30 -2.29 -3.40
N ARG A 58 7.96 -2.19 -2.25
CA ARG A 58 7.70 -3.04 -1.07
C ARG A 58 7.33 -2.13 0.08
N TYR A 59 6.40 -2.58 0.91
CA TYR A 59 6.08 -1.91 2.13
C TYR A 59 5.95 -2.89 3.29
N GLU A 60 6.21 -2.38 4.49
CA GLU A 60 6.09 -3.11 5.76
C GLU A 60 5.15 -2.32 6.66
N VAL A 61 4.20 -3.02 7.28
CA VAL A 61 3.28 -2.43 8.26
C VAL A 61 3.59 -3.00 9.63
N ARG A 62 3.89 -2.12 10.58
CA ARG A 62 4.07 -2.48 11.99
C ARG A 62 2.95 -1.87 12.81
N ILE A 63 2.27 -2.71 13.57
CA ILE A 63 1.11 -2.32 14.38
C ILE A 63 1.40 -2.68 15.83
N LYS A 64 1.26 -1.72 16.73
CA LYS A 64 1.24 -1.96 18.17
C LYS A 64 -0.21 -1.99 18.63
N THR A 65 -0.64 -3.11 19.21
CA THR A 65 -2.01 -3.30 19.70
C THR A 65 -2.06 -4.39 20.77
N LYS A 66 -3.09 -4.33 21.63
CA LYS A 66 -3.45 -5.39 22.58
C LYS A 66 -4.49 -6.36 22.02
N THR A 67 -4.95 -6.13 20.80
CA THR A 67 -5.93 -6.99 20.12
C THR A 67 -5.25 -8.28 19.67
N THR A 68 -6.02 -9.37 19.57
CA THR A 68 -5.50 -10.66 19.12
C THR A 68 -4.98 -10.60 17.68
N GLU A 69 -3.98 -11.43 17.38
CA GLU A 69 -3.35 -11.50 16.07
C GLU A 69 -4.34 -11.83 14.96
N GLU A 70 -5.34 -12.68 15.23
CA GLU A 70 -6.35 -13.05 14.24
C GLU A 70 -7.14 -11.84 13.77
N LYS A 71 -7.55 -10.94 14.69
CA LYS A 71 -8.30 -9.73 14.32
C LYS A 71 -7.44 -8.75 13.53
N VAL A 72 -6.16 -8.62 13.90
CA VAL A 72 -5.20 -7.79 13.17
C VAL A 72 -4.98 -8.34 11.77
N PHE A 73 -4.88 -9.66 11.63
CA PHE A 73 -4.74 -10.33 10.34
C PHE A 73 -5.97 -10.13 9.45
N GLN A 74 -7.19 -10.24 10.00
CA GLN A 74 -8.42 -9.95 9.25
C GLN A 74 -8.48 -8.49 8.78
N LEU A 75 -8.06 -7.55 9.64
CA LEU A 75 -7.94 -6.15 9.28
C LEU A 75 -6.91 -5.93 8.16
N HIS A 76 -5.73 -6.57 8.26
CA HIS A 76 -4.68 -6.48 7.24
C HIS A 76 -5.15 -6.94 5.87
N LYS A 77 -5.79 -8.13 5.78
CA LYS A 77 -6.37 -8.62 4.53
C LYS A 77 -7.35 -7.63 3.91
N LEU A 78 -8.23 -7.04 4.72
CA LEU A 78 -9.15 -6.04 4.22
C LEU A 78 -8.42 -4.79 3.70
N VAL A 79 -7.38 -4.33 4.40
CA VAL A 79 -6.61 -3.16 3.97
C VAL A 79 -5.94 -3.39 2.61
N GLU A 80 -5.37 -4.58 2.38
CA GLU A 80 -4.79 -4.96 1.09
C GLU A 80 -5.83 -4.90 -0.04
N GLU A 81 -7.07 -5.31 0.23
CA GLU A 81 -8.19 -5.26 -0.73
C GLU A 81 -8.78 -3.87 -0.92
N LYS A 82 -8.69 -2.97 0.08
CA LYS A 82 -9.45 -1.70 0.11
C LYS A 82 -8.63 -0.45 -0.11
N CYS A 83 -7.30 -0.48 0.00
CA CYS A 83 -6.52 0.73 -0.31
C CYS A 83 -6.59 1.04 -1.81
N SER A 84 -7.24 2.16 -2.14
CA SER A 84 -7.42 2.63 -3.52
C SER A 84 -6.11 2.91 -4.24
N ILE A 85 -5.09 3.42 -3.54
CA ILE A 85 -3.78 3.66 -4.16
C ILE A 85 -3.08 2.34 -4.50
N SER A 86 -3.23 1.31 -3.66
CA SER A 86 -2.72 -0.03 -3.96
C SER A 86 -3.39 -0.58 -5.23
N ASP A 87 -4.72 -0.49 -5.29
CA ASP A 87 -5.52 -0.89 -6.45
C ASP A 87 -5.05 -0.19 -7.74
N MET A 88 -4.88 1.13 -7.71
CA MET A 88 -4.38 1.90 -8.87
C MET A 88 -2.94 1.53 -9.32
N LEU A 89 -2.14 0.92 -8.45
CA LEU A 89 -0.77 0.50 -8.79
C LEU A 89 -0.74 -0.88 -9.45
N VAL A 90 -1.65 -1.77 -9.03
CA VAL A 90 -1.77 -3.14 -9.57
C VAL A 90 -2.67 -3.20 -10.80
N ASN A 91 -3.67 -2.32 -10.86
CA ASN A 91 -4.67 -2.25 -11.93
C ASN A 91 -4.51 -0.97 -12.75
N GLN A 92 -4.79 -1.05 -14.06
CA GLN A 92 -4.72 0.12 -14.94
C GLN A 92 -5.94 1.02 -14.74
N THR A 93 -5.71 2.28 -14.35
CA THR A 93 -6.74 3.32 -14.32
C THR A 93 -6.72 4.14 -15.62
N GLU A 94 -7.89 4.33 -16.25
CA GLU A 94 -8.03 5.20 -17.42
C GLU A 94 -7.95 6.68 -17.03
N VAL A 95 -7.12 7.46 -17.72
CA VAL A 95 -7.03 8.92 -17.53
C VAL A 95 -7.39 9.59 -18.86
N ARG A 96 -8.53 10.29 -18.89
CA ARG A 96 -8.99 11.06 -20.06
C ARG A 96 -8.44 12.49 -20.00
N ARG A 97 -8.21 13.08 -21.17
CA ARG A 97 -7.76 14.47 -21.34
C ARG A 97 -8.89 15.30 -21.93
#